data_AF-A0A0C3NU17-F1
#
_entry.id   AF-A0A0C3NU17-F1
#
_cell.length_a   1.000
_cell.length_b   1.000
_cell.length_c   1.000
_cell.angle_alpha   90.00
_cell.angle_beta   90.00
_cell.angle_gamma   90.00
#
_symmetry.space_group_name_H-M   'P 1'
#
loop_
_entity.id
_entity.type
_entity.pdbx_description
1 polymer ?
#
loop_
_entity_poly.entity_id
_entity_poly.type
_entity_poly.pdbx_seq_one_letter_code
_entity_poly.pdbx_strand_id
1 'polypeptide(L)'
;MTSAGEKQHYALVLVKHLFDHLPAKMTVGLLYDIGCQLEHSCQKWKLLDDGILSRLKFGISVFHAYGHQWPCQLVYHPHKCVGFGLSDGEGCE
;
A
#
# COMPACT_ATOMS: atom_id res chain seq x y z
N MET A 1 -3.46 -24.54 3.57
CA MET A 1 -2.61 -23.37 3.20
C MET A 1 -1.75 -23.69 1.97
N THR A 2 -2.35 -24.05 0.83
CA THR A 2 -1.59 -24.59 -0.33
C THR A 2 -1.95 -24.00 -1.69
N SER A 3 -2.78 -22.96 -1.78
CA SER A 3 -2.98 -22.28 -3.07
C SER A 3 -1.76 -21.42 -3.41
N ALA A 4 -1.29 -21.53 -4.66
CA ALA A 4 -0.32 -20.60 -5.24
C ALA A 4 -0.96 -19.21 -5.46
N GLY A 5 -0.13 -18.17 -5.51
CA GLY A 5 -0.56 -16.78 -5.76
C GLY A 5 -0.14 -15.81 -4.65
N GLU A 6 -0.05 -14.53 -5.01
CA GLU A 6 0.16 -13.45 -4.06
C GLU A 6 -1.04 -13.32 -3.13
N LYS A 7 -0.87 -13.77 -1.90
CA LYS A 7 -1.90 -13.64 -0.87
C LYS A 7 -1.68 -12.35 -0.12
N GLN A 8 -2.78 -11.63 0.11
CA GLN A 8 -2.81 -10.38 0.86
C GLN A 8 -2.05 -10.45 2.20
N HIS A 9 -2.07 -11.60 2.89
CA HIS A 9 -1.39 -11.73 4.17
C HIS A 9 0.13 -11.61 4.09
N TYR A 10 0.76 -11.91 2.94
CA TYR A 10 2.20 -11.73 2.78
C TYR A 10 2.57 -10.24 2.87
N ALA A 11 1.86 -9.39 2.13
CA ALA A 11 2.04 -7.93 2.19
C ALA A 11 1.80 -7.39 3.62
N LEU A 12 0.74 -7.85 4.29
CA LEU A 12 0.42 -7.42 5.65
C LEU A 12 1.51 -7.79 6.66
N VAL A 13 2.06 -9.01 6.58
CA VAL A 13 3.13 -9.46 7.48
C VAL A 13 4.40 -8.64 7.24
N LEU A 14 4.76 -8.37 5.98
CA LEU A 14 5.93 -7.55 5.64
C LEU A 14 5.79 -6.11 6.14
N VAL A 15 4.60 -5.51 5.95
CA VAL A 15 4.32 -4.17 6.49
C VAL A 15 4.44 -4.15 8.01
N LYS A 16 3.84 -5.12 8.71
CA LYS A 16 3.94 -5.19 10.16
C LYS A 16 5.40 -5.32 10.62
N HIS A 17 6.15 -6.26 10.03
CA HIS A 17 7.54 -6.49 10.38
C HIS A 17 8.42 -5.27 10.12
N LEU A 18 8.17 -4.55 9.02
CA LEU A 18 8.85 -3.27 8.75
C LEU A 18 8.59 -2.28 9.89
N PHE A 19 7.33 -2.09 10.28
CA PHE A 19 6.94 -1.11 11.30
C PHE A 19 7.45 -1.45 12.70
N ASP A 20 7.71 -2.72 13.02
CA ASP A 20 8.36 -3.15 14.26
C ASP A 20 9.81 -2.61 14.39
N HIS A 21 10.44 -2.25 13.27
CA HIS A 21 11.83 -1.80 13.21
C HIS A 21 11.99 -0.31 12.85
N LEU A 22 10.89 0.40 12.60
CA LEU A 22 10.92 1.83 12.26
C LEU A 22 10.72 2.72 13.49
N PRO A 23 11.29 3.94 13.50
CA PRO A 23 10.98 4.93 14.52
C PRO A 23 9.48 5.22 14.60
N ALA A 24 8.96 5.43 15.81
CA ALA A 24 7.53 5.63 16.07
C ALA A 24 6.89 6.81 15.32
N LYS A 25 7.70 7.79 14.88
CA LYS A 25 7.24 8.98 14.14
C LYS A 25 7.45 8.90 12.63
N MET A 26 8.09 7.83 12.12
CA MET A 26 8.37 7.70 10.71
C MET A 26 7.09 7.38 9.94
N THR A 27 6.88 8.06 8.81
CA THR A 27 5.84 7.75 7.84
C THR A 27 6.41 6.95 6.69
N VAL A 28 5.62 6.02 6.14
CA VAL A 28 6.02 5.14 5.03
C VAL A 28 5.00 5.28 3.90
N GLY A 29 5.49 5.39 2.67
CA GLY A 29 4.68 5.23 1.47
C GLY A 29 4.81 3.80 0.94
N LEU A 30 3.69 3.12 0.70
CA LEU A 30 3.62 1.81 0.08
C LEU A 30 3.00 1.96 -1.31
N LEU A 31 3.80 1.67 -2.35
CA LEU A 31 3.29 1.46 -3.70
C LEU A 31 3.07 -0.04 -3.89
N TYR A 32 1.83 -0.41 -4.12
CA TYR A 32 1.43 -1.81 -4.32
C TYR A 32 0.30 -1.87 -5.34
N ASP A 33 0.34 -2.86 -6.21
CA ASP A 33 -0.56 -2.98 -7.36
C ASP A 33 -2.03 -2.93 -6.96
N ILE A 34 -2.37 -3.62 -5.87
CA ILE A 34 -3.71 -3.61 -5.27
C ILE A 34 -3.79 -2.73 -4.02
N GLY A 35 -2.97 -1.69 -3.94
CA GLY A 35 -2.85 -0.79 -2.77
C GLY A 35 -4.20 -0.25 -2.28
N CYS A 36 -5.10 0.11 -3.19
CA CYS A 36 -6.44 0.60 -2.81
C CYS A 36 -7.33 -0.50 -2.18
N GLN A 37 -7.24 -1.73 -2.67
CA GLN A 37 -7.98 -2.87 -2.10
C GLN A 37 -7.38 -3.28 -0.75
N LEU A 38 -6.05 -3.19 -0.63
CA LEU A 38 -5.34 -3.47 0.61
C LEU A 38 -5.73 -2.46 1.71
N GLU A 39 -5.71 -1.16 1.41
CA GLU A 39 -6.16 -0.12 2.35
C GLU A 39 -7.62 -0.35 2.76
N HIS A 40 -8.51 -0.54 1.78
CA HIS A 40 -9.93 -0.79 2.05
C HIS A 40 -10.13 -1.99 2.99
N SER A 41 -9.39 -3.07 2.77
CA SER A 41 -9.43 -4.26 3.61
C SER A 41 -8.90 -4.02 5.02
N CYS A 42 -7.80 -3.25 5.15
CA CYS A 42 -7.25 -2.89 6.45
C CYS A 42 -8.25 -2.08 7.27
N GLN A 43 -8.91 -1.09 6.64
CA GLN A 43 -9.91 -0.25 7.31
C GLN A 43 -11.14 -1.07 7.71
N LYS A 44 -11.63 -1.94 6.82
CA LYS A 44 -12.85 -2.74 7.05
C LYS A 44 -12.66 -3.82 8.11
N TRP A 45 -11.53 -4.51 8.10
CA TRP A 45 -11.31 -5.72 8.92
C TRP A 45 -10.29 -5.53 10.03
N LYS A 46 -9.75 -4.31 10.20
CA LYS A 46 -8.74 -3.99 11.23
C LYS A 46 -7.51 -4.91 11.16
N LEU A 47 -7.00 -5.10 9.93
CA LEU A 47 -5.88 -6.00 9.66
C LEU A 47 -4.50 -5.45 10.11
N LEU A 48 -4.41 -4.14 10.33
CA LEU A 48 -3.24 -3.46 10.86
C LEU A 48 -3.68 -2.53 12.00
N ASP A 49 -2.79 -2.33 12.97
CA ASP A 49 -3.00 -1.44 14.10
C ASP A 49 -3.18 0.02 13.64
N ASP A 50 -4.04 0.79 14.30
CA ASP A 50 -4.32 2.19 13.92
C ASP A 50 -3.05 3.07 13.99
N GLY A 51 -2.07 2.70 14.83
CA GLY A 51 -0.75 3.35 14.91
C GLY A 51 0.15 3.10 13.68
N ILE A 52 -0.05 1.99 12.97
CA ILE A 52 0.60 1.72 11.68
C ILE A 52 -0.16 2.48 10.58
N LEU A 53 -1.49 2.33 10.54
CA LEU A 53 -2.34 2.93 9.50
C LEU A 53 -2.24 4.46 9.47
N SER A 54 -2.13 5.13 10.61
CA SER A 54 -1.95 6.59 10.67
C SER A 54 -0.65 7.10 10.04
N ARG A 55 0.35 6.22 9.88
CA ARG A 55 1.68 6.55 9.36
C ARG A 55 1.99 5.89 8.01
N LEU A 56 1.08 5.06 7.51
CA LEU A 56 1.21 4.37 6.23
C LEU A 56 0.37 5.09 5.17
N LYS A 57 1.00 5.46 4.06
CA LYS A 57 0.33 6.00 2.87
C LYS A 57 0.28 4.92 1.80
N PHE A 58 -0.90 4.67 1.26
CA PHE A 58 -1.09 3.71 0.18
C PHE A 58 -1.08 4.45 -1.17
N GLY A 59 -0.44 3.83 -2.16
CA GLY A 59 -0.48 4.23 -3.56
C GLY A 59 -0.39 3.00 -4.45
N ILE A 60 -0.66 3.20 -5.74
CA ILE A 60 -0.59 2.16 -6.77
C ILE A 60 0.45 2.62 -7.79
N SER A 61 1.36 1.74 -8.24
CA SER A 61 2.32 2.05 -9.29
C SER A 61 1.61 2.66 -10.53
N VAL A 62 2.26 3.60 -11.22
CA VAL A 62 1.62 4.43 -12.26
C VAL A 62 0.94 3.57 -13.33
N PHE A 63 1.62 2.52 -13.80
CA PHE A 63 1.07 1.61 -14.80
C PHE A 63 -0.20 0.91 -14.30
N HIS A 64 -0.18 0.40 -13.07
CA HIS A 64 -1.29 -0.34 -12.48
C HIS A 64 -2.46 0.57 -12.10
N ALA A 65 -2.19 1.83 -11.75
CA ALA A 65 -3.24 2.77 -11.35
C ALA A 65 -4.32 2.91 -12.44
N TYR A 66 -3.91 2.97 -13.72
CA TYR A 66 -4.85 3.07 -14.85
C TYR A 66 -5.69 1.80 -15.08
N GLY A 67 -5.26 0.64 -14.59
CA GLY A 67 -6.04 -0.60 -14.60
C GLY A 67 -7.18 -0.62 -13.57
N HIS A 68 -7.16 0.30 -12.60
CA HIS A 68 -8.17 0.39 -11.55
C HIS A 68 -9.31 1.35 -11.91
N GLN A 69 -10.40 1.29 -11.12
CA GLN A 69 -11.54 2.18 -11.26
C GLN A 69 -11.13 3.66 -11.16
N TRP A 70 -11.88 4.55 -11.83
CA TRP A 70 -11.60 5.98 -11.88
C TRP A 70 -11.31 6.64 -10.51
N PRO A 71 -12.05 6.34 -9.41
CA PRO A 71 -11.71 6.90 -8.10
C PRO A 71 -10.31 6.49 -7.61
N CYS A 72 -9.86 5.25 -7.92
CA CYS A 72 -8.55 4.78 -7.51
C CYS A 72 -7.43 5.55 -8.22
N GLN A 73 -7.62 5.87 -9.51
CA GLN A 73 -6.69 6.69 -10.30
C GLN A 73 -6.56 8.13 -9.80
N LEU A 74 -7.55 8.63 -9.05
CA LEU A 74 -7.50 9.95 -8.45
C LEU A 74 -6.84 9.94 -7.08
N VAL A 75 -7.17 8.94 -6.27
CA VAL A 75 -6.82 8.90 -4.85
C VAL A 75 -5.49 8.20 -4.57
N TYR A 76 -5.08 7.23 -5.41
CA TYR A 76 -3.92 6.38 -5.14
C TYR A 76 -2.79 6.52 -6.16
N HIS A 77 -2.97 7.36 -7.19
CA HIS A 77 -1.91 7.60 -8.18
C HIS A 77 -0.75 8.35 -7.51
N PRO A 78 0.51 7.89 -7.62
CA PRO A 78 1.64 8.39 -6.83
C PRO A 78 1.88 9.88 -7.06
N HIS A 79 1.75 10.36 -8.30
CA HIS A 79 1.88 11.80 -8.60
C HIS A 79 0.73 12.68 -8.05
N LYS A 80 -0.35 12.08 -7.54
CA LYS A 80 -1.46 12.77 -6.86
C LYS A 80 -1.43 12.56 -5.35
N CYS A 81 -0.51 11.73 -4.85
CA CYS A 81 -0.34 11.41 -3.45
C CYS A 81 0.91 12.09 -2.89
N VAL A 82 0.71 12.99 -1.93
CA VAL A 82 1.83 13.64 -1.22
C VAL A 82 2.70 12.58 -0.55
N GLY A 83 4.01 12.66 -0.79
CA GLY A 83 5.02 11.76 -0.22
C GLY A 83 5.70 10.83 -1.23
N PHE A 84 5.10 10.61 -2.41
CA PHE A 84 5.70 9.75 -3.45
C PHE A 84 6.50 10.51 -4.52
N GLY A 85 6.40 11.84 -4.54
CA GLY A 85 7.12 12.68 -5.50
C GLY A 85 6.76 12.33 -6.95
N LEU A 86 7.77 12.14 -7.80
CA LEU A 86 7.62 11.74 -9.20
C LEU A 86 7.86 10.24 -9.43
N SER A 87 7.90 9.43 -8.36
CA SER A 87 8.09 7.98 -8.49
C SER A 87 6.99 7.37 -9.36
N ASP A 88 7.38 6.51 -10.29
CA ASP A 88 6.44 5.65 -11.03
C ASP A 88 6.02 4.42 -10.22
N GLY A 89 6.85 4.01 -9.26
CA GLY A 89 6.60 2.84 -8.43
C GLY A 89 6.77 1.52 -9.16
N GLU A 90 7.38 1.53 -10.36
CA GLU A 90 7.76 0.30 -11.05
C GLU A 90 9.22 -0.04 -10.74
N GLY A 91 9.46 -1.33 -10.50
CA GLY A 91 10.79 -1.93 -10.42
C GLY A 91 10.81 -3.21 -11.26
N CYS A 92 11.92 -3.96 -11.23
CA CYS A 92 11.88 -5.32 -11.75
C CYS A 92 11.01 -6.19 -10.84
N GLU A 93 9.90 -6.68 -11.37
CA GLU A 93 9.09 -7.77 -10.81
C GLU A 93 9.85 -9.11 -10.83
#